data_AF-A0A3D4ZIP7-F1
#
_entry.id   AF-A0A3D4ZIP7-F1
#
_cell.length_a   1.000
_cell.length_b   1.000
_cell.length_c   1.000
_cell.angle_alpha   90.00
_cell.angle_beta   90.00
_cell.angle_gamma   90.00
#
_symmetry.space_group_name_H-M   'P 1'
#
loop_
_entity.id
_entity.type
_entity.pdbx_description
1 polymer ?
#
loop_
_entity_poly.entity_id
_entity_poly.type
_entity_poly.pdbx_seq_one_letter_code
_entity_poly.pdbx_strand_id
1 'polypeptide(L)'
;MNIPQDWESRCDLYDTQYEVIVSMFGDYASKLDVDALISFLMEKEPDNKAYRYGILDQYIISQTMGNADQLRRLLQNNDTVLPPQTRQVLSHWALKPGFFLAFRIVERKKPELFEIADLLTDTHYLFCSPSLEMLQERRESRNVTYVTLMLDNGLCLQCAGLIHYNSLQADDIVFTCRMFDADLYAKDGLDGVLKEYPQALYYWDYLSFIPSITTQGKEMLIHMAYVDELSYDFQSPFWSIQSKDGATQYILEEADEDMVEKYGPSDLLEHPELLNFRIFQLKQHWLIFAFAADAFSLLCRIVGHPDTEPLYRLSVPLVMNLEQDYPMPWDPFKLAGDEKEVEPADKKEIDALNKVMAKYIEALNSGKQFEIEKEAHKAGVDVELVEEFIAQLHKTMAKYSYNVPEEEKQYELDGWPVPPGSQRKGFGDDLYDSSRFLLQEPEELIERFHGYTQDRYLQEVEEEGLFGFLEDRALEEFEDETLGYMSLNMLLWILLHLSDRPVLVRSIALEIFKLFPLFFRTYEFDEYVELLSRVVFKCFIQTSLCSVAERPRGEKRTRGLYTIQATPMLKALISPIH
;
A
#
# COMPACT_ATOMS: atom_id res chain seq x y z
N MET A 1 -15.23 9.23 22.42
CA MET A 1 -14.88 10.36 23.34
C MET A 1 -15.85 11.55 23.18
N ASN A 2 -16.13 12.38 24.20
CA ASN A 2 -16.96 13.60 24.06
C ASN A 2 -16.13 14.77 23.52
N ILE A 3 -16.66 15.53 22.55
CA ILE A 3 -15.97 16.70 21.96
C ILE A 3 -16.18 17.94 22.85
N PRO A 4 -15.11 18.59 23.36
CA PRO A 4 -15.23 19.85 24.12
C PRO A 4 -15.84 20.99 23.29
N GLN A 5 -16.60 21.88 23.91
CA GLN A 5 -17.25 23.00 23.18
C GLN A 5 -16.26 24.05 22.66
N ASP A 6 -15.12 24.24 23.32
CA ASP A 6 -14.10 25.24 22.97
C ASP A 6 -12.96 24.69 22.09
N TRP A 7 -13.13 23.47 21.54
CA TRP A 7 -12.06 22.74 20.84
C TRP A 7 -11.48 23.50 19.64
N GLU A 8 -12.31 24.06 18.75
CA GLU A 8 -11.88 24.84 17.58
C GLU A 8 -11.01 26.03 18.02
N SER A 9 -11.53 26.85 18.94
CA SER A 9 -10.81 28.02 19.44
C SER A 9 -9.48 27.67 20.12
N ARG A 10 -9.37 26.47 20.71
CA ARG A 10 -8.14 25.97 21.31
C ARG A 10 -7.13 25.55 20.24
N CYS A 11 -7.57 24.82 19.23
CA CYS A 11 -6.72 24.37 18.14
C CYS A 11 -6.17 25.58 17.36
N ASP A 12 -7.04 26.53 17.00
CA ASP A 12 -6.67 27.77 16.31
C ASP A 12 -5.62 28.58 17.08
N LEU A 13 -5.78 28.68 18.40
CA LEU A 13 -4.82 29.38 19.25
C LEU A 13 -3.45 28.72 19.17
N TYR A 14 -3.39 27.40 19.34
CA TYR A 14 -2.12 26.67 19.37
C TYR A 14 -1.46 26.64 17.98
N ASP A 15 -2.22 26.51 16.90
CA ASP A 15 -1.69 26.57 15.52
C ASP A 15 -1.14 27.96 15.19
N THR A 16 -1.87 29.02 15.56
CA THR A 16 -1.39 30.39 15.35
C THR A 16 -0.11 30.68 16.15
N GLN A 17 0.01 30.12 17.36
CA GLN A 17 1.22 30.30 18.18
C GLN A 17 2.39 29.39 17.73
N TYR A 18 2.12 28.24 17.10
CA TYR A 18 3.13 27.33 16.60
C TYR A 18 4.10 28.04 15.65
N GLU A 19 3.58 28.74 14.64
CA GLU A 19 4.38 29.50 13.65
C GLU A 19 5.28 30.55 14.31
N VAL A 20 4.74 31.27 15.31
CA VAL A 20 5.49 32.27 16.07
C VAL A 20 6.64 31.61 16.82
N ILE A 21 6.39 30.48 17.49
CA ILE A 21 7.39 29.76 18.28
C ILE A 21 8.46 29.14 17.38
N VAL A 22 8.07 28.51 16.26
CA VAL A 22 9.00 27.90 15.31
C VAL A 22 9.95 28.93 14.69
N SER A 23 9.47 30.15 14.44
CA SER A 23 10.34 31.25 13.94
C SER A 23 11.50 31.60 14.87
N MET A 24 11.43 31.22 16.15
CA MET A 24 12.47 31.48 17.16
C MET A 24 13.54 30.37 17.20
N PHE A 25 13.43 29.32 16.39
CA PHE A 25 14.32 28.14 16.46
C PHE A 25 15.63 28.26 15.68
N GLY A 26 15.82 29.32 14.88
CA GLY A 26 16.99 29.44 13.99
C GLY A 26 18.35 29.28 14.68
N ASP A 27 18.51 29.86 15.88
CA ASP A 27 19.76 29.78 16.66
C ASP A 27 20.02 28.40 17.28
N TYR A 28 18.98 27.57 17.43
CA TYR A 28 19.08 26.22 17.97
C TYR A 28 19.26 25.18 16.86
N ALA A 29 18.47 25.29 15.78
CA ALA A 29 18.58 24.41 14.63
C ALA A 29 20.01 24.39 14.05
N SER A 30 20.70 25.53 14.09
CA SER A 30 22.10 25.66 13.67
C SER A 30 23.14 24.95 14.56
N LYS A 31 22.74 24.46 15.74
CA LYS A 31 23.61 23.75 16.69
C LYS A 31 23.36 22.25 16.74
N LEU A 32 22.31 21.77 16.07
CA LEU A 32 22.04 20.35 15.96
C LEU A 32 23.06 19.71 15.02
N ASP A 33 23.62 18.58 15.45
CA ASP A 33 24.41 17.75 14.54
C ASP A 33 23.43 16.99 13.64
N VAL A 34 23.40 17.42 12.38
CA VAL A 34 22.54 16.87 11.33
C VAL A 34 23.35 16.23 10.20
N ASP A 35 24.69 16.27 10.29
CA ASP A 35 25.57 15.91 9.17
C ASP A 35 25.47 14.41 8.85
N ALA A 36 25.34 13.57 9.87
CA ALA A 36 25.15 12.13 9.72
C ALA A 36 23.81 11.81 9.02
N LEU A 37 22.72 12.45 9.44
CA LEU A 37 21.40 12.27 8.83
C LEU A 37 21.38 12.79 7.39
N ILE A 38 21.97 13.95 7.12
CA ILE A 38 22.08 14.49 5.76
C ILE A 38 22.86 13.53 4.87
N SER A 39 24.01 13.03 5.35
CA SER A 39 24.83 12.10 4.57
C SER A 39 24.08 10.80 4.27
N PHE A 40 23.40 10.22 5.26
CA PHE A 40 22.55 9.04 5.08
C PHE A 40 21.44 9.30 4.04
N LEU A 41 20.69 10.39 4.18
CA LEU A 41 19.61 10.74 3.27
C LEU A 41 20.12 11.08 1.86
N MET A 42 21.32 11.65 1.72
CA MET A 42 21.95 11.91 0.42
C MET A 42 22.35 10.63 -0.30
N GLU A 43 22.77 9.60 0.44
CA GLU A 43 23.10 8.29 -0.10
C GLU A 43 21.84 7.54 -0.54
N LYS A 44 20.81 7.52 0.30
CA LYS A 44 19.57 6.76 0.07
C LYS A 44 18.61 7.42 -0.91
N GLU A 45 18.50 8.75 -0.87
CA GLU A 45 17.56 9.55 -1.67
C GLU A 45 18.29 10.71 -2.38
N PRO A 46 19.27 10.43 -3.27
CA PRO A 46 20.13 11.46 -3.86
C PRO A 46 19.36 12.54 -4.62
N ASP A 47 18.28 12.14 -5.30
CA ASP A 47 17.49 12.99 -6.20
C ASP A 47 16.21 13.56 -5.55
N ASN A 48 15.77 13.05 -4.40
CA ASN A 48 14.52 13.46 -3.74
C ASN A 48 14.73 14.57 -2.70
N LYS A 49 15.04 15.77 -3.20
CA LYS A 49 15.35 16.93 -2.35
C LYS A 49 14.23 17.28 -1.37
N ALA A 50 12.97 17.20 -1.79
CA ALA A 50 11.81 17.56 -0.98
C ALA A 50 11.65 16.61 0.22
N TYR A 51 11.77 15.30 -0.01
CA TYR A 51 11.72 14.29 1.05
C TYR A 51 12.82 14.49 2.08
N ARG A 52 14.08 14.66 1.63
CA ARG A 52 15.22 14.86 2.54
C ARG A 52 15.04 16.07 3.44
N TYR A 53 14.57 17.20 2.88
CA TYR A 53 14.27 18.38 3.70
C TYR A 53 13.13 18.13 4.66
N GLY A 54 12.08 17.42 4.23
CA GLY A 54 10.98 17.04 5.11
C GLY A 54 11.44 16.24 6.34
N ILE A 55 12.27 15.21 6.15
CA ILE A 55 12.82 14.41 7.26
C ILE A 55 13.75 15.24 8.14
N LEU A 56 14.60 16.09 7.54
CA LEU A 56 15.50 16.96 8.29
C LEU A 56 14.72 17.98 9.14
N ASP A 57 13.72 18.62 8.56
CA ASP A 57 12.86 19.58 9.27
C ASP A 57 12.08 18.87 10.38
N GLN A 58 11.55 17.67 10.13
CA GLN A 58 10.89 16.83 11.15
C GLN A 58 11.82 16.54 12.32
N TYR A 59 13.06 16.16 12.04
CA TYR A 59 14.08 15.90 13.07
C TYR A 59 14.36 17.17 13.88
N ILE A 60 14.60 18.32 13.23
CA ILE A 60 14.86 19.59 13.91
C ILE A 60 13.67 19.98 14.81
N ILE A 61 12.44 19.87 14.30
CA ILE A 61 11.22 20.17 15.08
C ILE A 61 11.10 19.20 16.27
N SER A 62 11.42 17.92 16.09
CA SER A 62 11.39 16.94 17.19
C SER A 62 12.39 17.27 18.31
N GLN A 63 13.57 17.78 17.95
CA GLN A 63 14.62 18.15 18.90
C GLN A 63 14.29 19.46 19.64
N THR A 64 13.59 20.40 18.99
CA THR A 64 13.17 21.66 19.61
C THR A 64 11.91 21.47 20.46
N MET A 65 10.84 20.98 19.86
CA MET A 65 9.51 20.85 20.46
C MET A 65 9.42 19.65 21.39
N GLY A 66 10.22 18.62 21.17
CA GLY A 66 10.26 17.44 22.01
C GLY A 66 11.20 17.51 23.21
N ASN A 67 11.89 18.65 23.41
CA ASN A 67 12.84 18.83 24.51
C ASN A 67 12.37 19.89 25.51
N ALA A 68 11.87 19.44 26.66
CA ALA A 68 11.34 20.32 27.70
C ALA A 68 12.36 21.36 28.19
N ASP A 69 13.64 21.01 28.30
CA ASP A 69 14.67 21.95 28.77
C ASP A 69 14.96 23.05 27.75
N GLN A 70 14.88 22.74 26.45
CA GLN A 70 15.03 23.74 25.40
C GLN A 70 13.83 24.69 25.37
N LEU A 71 12.61 24.15 25.47
CA LEU A 71 11.40 24.98 25.55
C LEU A 71 11.43 25.91 26.78
N ARG A 72 11.91 25.43 27.93
CA ARG A 72 12.13 26.27 29.14
C ARG A 72 13.17 27.35 28.91
N ARG A 73 14.28 27.05 28.23
CA ARG A 73 15.30 28.06 27.90
C ARG A 73 14.77 29.12 26.94
N LEU A 74 14.02 28.72 25.93
CA LEU A 74 13.35 29.64 25.00
C LEU A 74 12.39 30.56 25.73
N LEU A 75 11.58 30.01 26.64
CA LEU A 75 10.69 30.77 27.50
C LEU A 75 11.45 31.78 28.36
N GLN A 76 12.55 31.36 29.00
CA GLN A 76 13.37 32.24 29.85
C GLN A 76 14.08 33.35 29.07
N ASN A 77 14.64 33.04 27.90
CA ASN A 77 15.40 33.99 27.08
C ASN A 77 14.52 35.05 26.43
N ASN A 78 13.25 34.74 26.18
CA ASN A 78 12.31 35.62 25.48
C ASN A 78 11.18 36.12 26.41
N ASP A 79 11.24 35.84 27.71
CA ASP A 79 10.11 36.06 28.63
C ASP A 79 9.58 37.50 28.56
N THR A 80 10.44 38.51 28.44
CA THR A 80 10.02 39.92 28.43
C THR A 80 9.41 40.40 27.11
N VAL A 81 9.62 39.67 26.00
CA VAL A 81 9.21 40.06 24.65
C VAL A 81 8.09 39.18 24.08
N LEU A 82 7.85 38.00 24.67
CA LEU A 82 6.79 37.11 24.22
C LEU A 82 5.39 37.69 24.50
N PRO A 83 4.49 37.70 23.51
CA PRO A 83 3.09 37.96 23.75
C PRO A 83 2.50 37.02 24.81
N PRO A 84 1.51 37.45 25.60
CA PRO A 84 0.93 36.62 26.67
C PRO A 84 0.43 35.25 26.21
N GLN A 85 -0.19 35.19 25.02
CA GLN A 85 -0.69 33.94 24.42
C GLN A 85 0.45 33.00 24.04
N THR A 86 1.50 33.51 23.40
CA THR A 86 2.70 32.72 23.06
C THR A 86 3.38 32.18 24.31
N ARG A 87 3.51 33.01 25.36
CA ARG A 87 4.06 32.58 26.66
C ARG A 87 3.23 31.44 27.25
N GLN A 88 1.91 31.55 27.21
CA GLN A 88 1.01 30.51 27.72
C GLN A 88 1.19 29.18 26.99
N VAL A 89 1.17 29.19 25.65
CA VAL A 89 1.34 27.99 24.82
C VAL A 89 2.72 27.38 25.01
N LEU A 90 3.78 28.19 24.96
CA LEU A 90 5.15 27.70 25.16
C LEU A 90 5.37 27.11 26.56
N SER A 91 4.76 27.71 27.59
CA SER A 91 4.80 27.16 28.95
C SER A 91 4.10 25.81 29.05
N HIS A 92 3.00 25.62 28.32
CA HIS A 92 2.29 24.35 28.25
C HIS A 92 3.15 23.27 27.60
N TRP A 93 3.72 23.54 26.42
CA TRP A 93 4.62 22.59 25.75
C TRP A 93 5.93 22.34 26.53
N ALA A 94 6.42 23.30 27.31
CA ALA A 94 7.56 23.07 28.21
C ALA A 94 7.27 22.08 29.36
N LEU A 95 5.98 21.89 29.70
CA LEU A 95 5.51 20.88 30.66
C LEU A 95 5.14 19.56 29.96
N LYS A 96 4.62 19.65 28.74
CA LYS A 96 4.22 18.54 27.89
C LYS A 96 4.90 18.65 26.52
N PRO A 97 6.19 18.31 26.42
CA PRO A 97 6.92 18.41 25.16
C PRO A 97 6.32 17.48 24.11
N GLY A 98 6.56 17.80 22.84
CA GLY A 98 6.11 16.99 21.73
C GLY A 98 6.72 15.59 21.75
N PHE A 99 5.95 14.62 21.28
CA PHE A 99 6.36 13.22 21.24
C PHE A 99 5.88 12.53 19.98
N PHE A 100 6.67 11.60 19.44
CA PHE A 100 6.22 10.80 18.31
C PHE A 100 5.17 9.78 18.74
N LEU A 101 4.15 9.65 17.91
CA LEU A 101 3.09 8.66 18.09
C LEU A 101 2.88 7.88 16.79
N ALA A 102 2.87 6.55 16.89
CA ALA A 102 2.36 5.67 15.86
C ALA A 102 0.89 5.38 16.18
N PHE A 103 -0.03 5.63 15.24
CA PHE A 103 -1.46 5.54 15.51
C PHE A 103 -2.26 5.08 14.30
N ARG A 104 -3.49 4.64 14.57
CA ARG A 104 -4.54 4.40 13.59
C ARG A 104 -5.74 5.29 13.88
N ILE A 105 -6.51 5.61 12.85
CA ILE A 105 -7.79 6.29 13.01
C ILE A 105 -8.82 5.27 13.51
N VAL A 106 -9.49 5.58 14.60
CA VAL A 106 -10.62 4.80 15.12
C VAL A 106 -11.92 5.30 14.51
N GLU A 107 -12.10 6.62 14.53
CA GLU A 107 -13.32 7.26 14.04
C GLU A 107 -13.05 8.70 13.63
N ARG A 108 -13.61 9.11 12.49
CA ARG A 108 -13.68 10.52 12.13
C ARG A 108 -14.89 11.16 12.82
N LYS A 109 -14.64 12.05 13.77
CA LYS A 109 -15.69 12.69 14.58
C LYS A 109 -16.32 13.88 13.86
N LYS A 110 -15.50 14.67 13.17
CA LYS A 110 -15.85 15.84 12.36
C LYS A 110 -14.79 16.02 11.27
N PRO A 111 -14.97 16.93 10.29
CA PRO A 111 -13.85 17.38 9.46
C PRO A 111 -12.66 17.78 10.33
N GLU A 112 -11.47 17.30 9.98
CA GLU A 112 -10.19 17.58 10.65
C GLU A 112 -10.06 17.03 12.09
N LEU A 113 -11.11 16.46 12.69
CA LEU A 113 -11.11 15.95 14.06
C LEU A 113 -11.37 14.45 14.12
N PHE A 114 -10.41 13.72 14.67
CA PHE A 114 -10.36 12.27 14.71
C PHE A 114 -10.26 11.75 16.15
N GLU A 115 -10.88 10.60 16.40
CA GLU A 115 -10.47 9.72 17.49
C GLU A 115 -9.41 8.76 16.94
N ILE A 116 -8.23 8.74 17.55
CA ILE A 116 -7.11 7.90 17.16
C ILE A 116 -6.71 6.99 18.31
N ALA A 117 -6.15 5.83 17.99
CA ALA A 117 -5.59 4.90 18.97
C ALA A 117 -4.08 4.75 18.73
N ASP A 118 -3.30 4.90 19.79
CA ASP A 118 -1.88 4.53 19.80
C ASP A 118 -1.74 3.05 19.42
N LEU A 119 -0.93 2.77 18.40
CA LEU A 119 -0.74 1.43 17.88
C LEU A 119 -0.04 0.49 18.89
N LEU A 120 0.75 1.05 19.81
CA LEU A 120 1.56 0.26 20.76
C LEU A 120 0.90 0.09 22.12
N THR A 121 0.08 1.05 22.56
CA THR A 121 -0.56 1.03 23.89
C THR A 121 -2.09 0.90 23.84
N ASP A 122 -2.69 1.05 22.67
CA ASP A 122 -4.14 1.17 22.46
C ASP A 122 -4.77 2.32 23.27
N THR A 123 -3.97 3.33 23.64
CA THR A 123 -4.48 4.54 24.30
C THR A 123 -5.19 5.42 23.27
N HIS A 124 -6.40 5.87 23.58
CA HIS A 124 -7.20 6.72 22.69
C HIS A 124 -6.94 8.21 22.93
N TYR A 125 -6.86 8.97 21.84
CA TYR A 125 -6.71 10.42 21.85
C TYR A 125 -7.72 11.07 20.89
N LEU A 126 -8.12 12.32 21.21
CA LEU A 126 -8.65 13.22 20.18
C LEU A 126 -7.48 13.86 19.45
N PHE A 127 -7.58 13.95 18.13
CA PHE A 127 -6.54 14.49 17.25
C PHE A 127 -7.15 15.43 16.22
N CYS A 128 -6.69 16.68 16.21
CA CYS A 128 -7.09 17.69 15.24
C CYS A 128 -5.96 17.89 14.22
N SER A 129 -6.24 17.63 12.94
CA SER A 129 -5.27 17.80 11.86
C SER A 129 -5.95 18.00 10.49
N PRO A 130 -5.88 19.21 9.92
CA PRO A 130 -6.27 19.44 8.52
C PRO A 130 -5.44 18.61 7.54
N SER A 131 -4.15 18.39 7.83
CA SER A 131 -3.27 17.57 7.00
C SER A 131 -3.70 16.10 6.99
N LEU A 132 -4.16 15.55 8.12
CA LEU A 132 -4.70 14.19 8.15
C LEU A 132 -6.01 14.09 7.36
N GLU A 133 -6.87 15.11 7.43
CA GLU A 133 -8.07 15.20 6.62
C GLU A 133 -7.75 15.12 5.11
N MET A 134 -6.79 15.92 4.64
CA MET A 134 -6.32 15.84 3.25
C MET A 134 -5.72 14.48 2.89
N LEU A 135 -5.06 13.80 3.84
CA LEU A 135 -4.60 12.43 3.63
C LEU A 135 -5.75 11.43 3.58
N GLN A 136 -6.87 11.66 4.26
CA GLN A 136 -8.04 10.80 4.13
C GLN A 136 -8.70 10.90 2.77
N GLU A 137 -8.48 11.98 2.01
CA GLU A 137 -8.94 12.06 0.62
C GLU A 137 -8.20 11.05 -0.28
N ARG A 138 -6.94 10.71 0.05
CA ARG A 138 -6.11 9.79 -0.74
C ARG A 138 -6.27 8.35 -0.28
N ARG A 139 -6.74 7.47 -1.16
CA ARG A 139 -7.00 6.06 -0.86
C ARG A 139 -5.78 5.33 -0.30
N GLU A 140 -4.59 5.62 -0.81
CA GLU A 140 -3.34 5.01 -0.37
C GLU A 140 -2.97 5.30 1.09
N SER A 141 -3.51 6.38 1.65
CA SER A 141 -3.30 6.76 3.04
C SER A 141 -4.54 6.57 3.89
N ARG A 142 -5.49 5.71 3.49
CA ARG A 142 -6.62 5.25 4.34
C ARG A 142 -6.30 3.89 4.95
N ASN A 143 -6.79 3.59 6.16
CA ASN A 143 -6.59 2.30 6.86
C ASN A 143 -5.12 1.88 7.00
N VAL A 144 -4.24 2.88 7.18
CA VAL A 144 -2.79 2.71 7.34
C VAL A 144 -2.37 3.09 8.76
N THR A 145 -1.14 2.75 9.11
CA THR A 145 -0.48 3.27 10.31
C THR A 145 0.09 4.64 9.99
N TYR A 146 -0.20 5.62 10.84
CA TYR A 146 0.39 6.95 10.77
C TYR A 146 1.45 7.11 11.84
N VAL A 147 2.51 7.85 11.53
CA VAL A 147 3.53 8.26 12.50
C VAL A 147 3.74 9.76 12.37
N THR A 148 3.63 10.51 13.46
CA THR A 148 3.91 11.94 13.46
C THR A 148 4.30 12.43 14.84
N LEU A 149 4.92 13.61 14.92
CA LEU A 149 5.19 14.30 16.17
C LEU A 149 3.91 15.00 16.64
N MET A 150 3.45 14.65 17.83
CA MET A 150 2.24 15.16 18.46
C MET A 150 2.54 16.28 19.44
N LEU A 151 1.69 17.29 19.46
CA LEU A 151 1.67 18.38 20.44
C LEU A 151 0.34 18.38 21.18
N ASP A 152 0.41 18.39 22.52
CA ASP A 152 -0.77 18.50 23.39
C ASP A 152 -1.20 19.96 23.52
N ASN A 153 -2.49 20.25 23.33
CA ASN A 153 -3.06 21.59 23.56
C ASN A 153 -3.94 21.69 24.83
N GLY A 154 -3.99 20.60 25.61
CA GLY A 154 -4.81 20.43 26.81
C GLY A 154 -6.18 19.80 26.57
N LEU A 155 -6.67 19.75 25.33
CA LEU A 155 -7.96 19.15 24.94
C LEU A 155 -7.80 17.98 23.96
N CYS A 156 -6.91 18.14 22.97
CA CYS A 156 -6.59 17.15 21.96
C CYS A 156 -5.10 17.25 21.57
N LEU A 157 -4.68 16.36 20.68
CA LEU A 157 -3.39 16.42 20.01
C LEU A 157 -3.50 17.20 18.69
N GLN A 158 -2.40 17.83 18.28
CA GLN A 158 -2.17 18.43 16.96
C GLN A 158 -0.81 17.95 16.42
N CYS A 159 -0.65 17.86 15.10
CA CYS A 159 0.60 17.38 14.50
C CYS A 159 1.58 18.52 14.27
N ALA A 160 2.87 18.22 14.40
CA ALA A 160 3.96 19.12 14.06
C ALA A 160 4.87 18.49 13.00
N GLY A 161 4.91 19.13 11.83
CA GLY A 161 5.66 18.66 10.66
C GLY A 161 4.90 17.63 9.83
N LEU A 162 5.60 16.64 9.32
CA LEU A 162 5.08 15.60 8.43
C LEU A 162 4.24 14.56 9.17
N ILE A 163 3.19 14.10 8.50
CA ILE A 163 2.46 12.89 8.87
C ILE A 163 2.94 11.78 7.93
N HIS A 164 3.76 10.88 8.48
CA HIS A 164 4.18 9.67 7.81
C HIS A 164 3.03 8.68 7.82
N TYR A 165 2.88 7.90 6.76
CA TYR A 165 1.89 6.83 6.70
C TYR A 165 2.48 5.60 6.03
N ASN A 166 2.11 4.41 6.49
CA ASN A 166 2.64 3.15 5.99
C ASN A 166 1.74 1.96 6.33
N SER A 167 2.01 0.83 5.68
CA SER A 167 1.27 -0.41 5.91
C SER A 167 1.84 -1.24 7.08
N LEU A 168 2.68 -0.65 7.94
CA LEU A 168 3.33 -1.39 9.03
C LEU A 168 2.40 -1.65 10.20
N GLN A 169 2.63 -2.79 10.86
CA GLN A 169 1.91 -3.18 12.07
C GLN A 169 2.72 -2.86 13.33
N ALA A 170 2.11 -3.08 14.50
CA ALA A 170 2.78 -2.85 15.79
C ALA A 170 4.10 -3.64 15.90
N ASP A 171 4.10 -4.90 15.47
CA ASP A 171 5.28 -5.78 15.51
C ASP A 171 6.43 -5.24 14.67
N ASP A 172 6.15 -4.66 13.49
CA ASP A 172 7.15 -4.02 12.62
C ASP A 172 7.82 -2.83 13.30
N ILE A 173 7.03 -1.97 13.95
CA ILE A 173 7.55 -0.80 14.67
C ILE A 173 8.38 -1.24 15.87
N VAL A 174 7.86 -2.16 16.69
CA VAL A 174 8.56 -2.68 17.87
C VAL A 174 9.88 -3.32 17.45
N PHE A 175 9.86 -4.15 16.42
CA PHE A 175 11.05 -4.82 15.89
C PHE A 175 12.09 -3.80 15.40
N THR A 176 11.67 -2.87 14.55
CA THR A 176 12.58 -1.85 14.01
C THR A 176 13.19 -1.02 15.13
N CYS A 177 12.38 -0.52 16.07
CA CYS A 177 12.89 0.30 17.18
C CYS A 177 13.89 -0.45 18.05
N ARG A 178 13.63 -1.72 18.37
CA ARG A 178 14.58 -2.55 19.15
C ARG A 178 15.85 -2.89 18.39
N MET A 179 15.77 -3.01 17.07
CA MET A 179 16.93 -3.22 16.22
C MET A 179 17.86 -1.98 16.21
N PHE A 180 17.28 -0.77 16.19
CA PHE A 180 18.05 0.47 16.30
C PHE A 180 18.67 0.64 17.69
N ASP A 181 17.87 0.57 18.74
CA ASP A 181 18.35 0.61 20.13
C ASP A 181 17.29 0.05 21.10
N ALA A 182 17.52 -1.19 21.55
CA ALA A 182 16.62 -1.88 22.47
C ALA A 182 16.57 -1.25 23.87
N ASP A 183 17.68 -0.71 24.37
CA ASP A 183 17.76 -0.11 25.70
C ASP A 183 17.04 1.25 25.71
N LEU A 184 17.24 2.05 24.67
CA LEU A 184 16.52 3.32 24.49
C LEU A 184 15.03 3.09 24.30
N TYR A 185 14.63 2.11 23.47
CA TYR A 185 13.23 1.76 23.30
C TYR A 185 12.57 1.32 24.61
N ALA A 186 13.26 0.50 25.42
CA ALA A 186 12.74 0.07 26.71
C ALA A 186 12.55 1.23 27.71
N LYS A 187 13.39 2.27 27.61
CA LYS A 187 13.37 3.42 28.51
C LYS A 187 12.40 4.52 28.08
N ASP A 188 12.48 4.92 26.82
CA ASP A 188 11.83 6.12 26.27
C ASP A 188 10.86 5.81 25.11
N GLY A 189 10.68 4.52 24.75
CA GLY A 189 9.72 4.07 23.75
C GLY A 189 10.05 4.50 22.32
N LEU A 190 9.01 4.52 21.48
CA LEU A 190 9.08 4.97 20.09
C LEU A 190 9.63 6.41 19.98
N ASP A 191 9.19 7.30 20.87
CA ASP A 191 9.59 8.71 20.88
C ASP A 191 11.09 8.89 21.06
N GLY A 192 11.68 8.18 22.04
CA GLY A 192 13.13 8.22 22.27
C GLY A 192 13.91 7.75 21.05
N VAL A 193 13.50 6.61 20.47
CA VAL A 193 14.18 6.03 19.30
C VAL A 193 14.11 6.95 18.08
N LEU A 194 12.95 7.54 17.76
CA LEU A 194 12.84 8.41 16.58
C LEU A 194 13.56 9.75 16.76
N LYS A 195 13.70 10.23 18.00
CA LYS A 195 14.51 11.40 18.30
C LYS A 195 16.01 11.12 18.20
N GLU A 196 16.48 9.92 18.51
CA GLU A 196 17.91 9.57 18.40
C GLU A 196 18.28 9.04 16.99
N TYR A 197 17.37 8.29 16.37
CA TYR A 197 17.55 7.59 15.10
C TYR A 197 16.47 7.98 14.08
N PRO A 198 16.42 9.26 13.64
CA PRO A 198 15.40 9.74 12.70
C PRO A 198 15.41 9.04 11.34
N GLN A 199 16.52 8.40 10.96
CA GLN A 199 16.61 7.58 9.75
C GLN A 199 15.66 6.38 9.74
N ALA A 200 15.12 5.95 10.88
CA ALA A 200 14.09 4.90 10.92
C ALA A 200 12.87 5.25 10.04
N LEU A 201 12.52 6.54 9.95
CA LEU A 201 11.43 7.04 9.11
C LEU A 201 11.64 6.72 7.62
N TYR A 202 12.89 6.70 7.13
CA TYR A 202 13.19 6.30 5.75
C TYR A 202 12.71 4.88 5.44
N TYR A 203 13.01 3.94 6.33
CA TYR A 203 12.62 2.54 6.14
C TYR A 203 11.11 2.34 6.22
N TRP A 204 10.41 3.17 7.01
CA TRP A 204 8.95 3.10 7.13
C TRP A 204 8.24 3.79 5.98
N ASP A 205 8.72 4.94 5.53
CA ASP A 205 8.18 5.67 4.39
C ASP A 205 8.36 4.90 3.08
N TYR A 206 9.42 4.11 2.95
CA TYR A 206 9.59 3.19 1.81
C TYR A 206 8.40 2.22 1.66
N LEU A 207 7.70 1.94 2.76
CA LEU A 207 6.59 1.00 2.86
C LEU A 207 5.23 1.73 2.97
N SER A 208 5.19 2.99 2.52
CA SER A 208 3.97 3.81 2.45
C SER A 208 2.85 3.09 1.70
N PHE A 209 3.21 2.26 0.72
CA PHE A 209 2.27 1.51 -0.09
C PHE A 209 2.84 0.15 -0.53
N ILE A 210 2.58 -0.91 0.25
CA ILE A 210 2.90 -2.28 -0.19
C ILE A 210 1.62 -3.09 -0.25
N PRO A 211 1.30 -3.70 -1.41
CA PRO A 211 0.24 -4.69 -1.46
C PRO A 211 0.63 -5.90 -0.60
N SER A 212 -0.25 -6.35 0.28
CA SER A 212 -0.09 -7.62 1.01
C SER A 212 0.38 -8.70 0.03
N ILE A 213 1.63 -9.16 0.20
CA ILE A 213 2.18 -10.22 -0.63
C ILE A 213 1.40 -11.47 -0.27
N THR A 214 0.73 -12.07 -1.24
CA THR A 214 0.00 -13.32 -1.02
C THR A 214 0.59 -14.44 -1.83
N THR A 215 0.76 -15.60 -1.20
CA THR A 215 1.19 -16.84 -1.86
C THR A 215 0.19 -17.93 -1.47
N GLN A 216 -0.37 -18.63 -2.46
CA GLN A 216 -1.43 -19.64 -2.25
C GLN A 216 -2.60 -19.12 -1.39
N GLY A 217 -2.99 -17.86 -1.55
CA GLY A 217 -4.08 -17.24 -0.78
C GLY A 217 -3.73 -16.85 0.65
N LYS A 218 -2.47 -17.00 1.07
CA LYS A 218 -1.98 -16.67 2.43
C LYS A 218 -1.20 -15.38 2.39
N GLU A 219 -1.42 -14.53 3.38
CA GLU A 219 -0.61 -13.33 3.59
C GLU A 219 0.82 -13.73 4.01
N MET A 220 1.80 -13.16 3.31
CA MET A 220 3.21 -13.45 3.52
C MET A 220 3.80 -12.42 4.48
N LEU A 221 3.80 -12.79 5.76
CA LEU A 221 4.57 -12.14 6.81
C LEU A 221 5.65 -13.09 7.31
N ILE A 222 6.73 -12.53 7.82
CA ILE A 222 7.74 -13.26 8.58
C ILE A 222 7.20 -13.55 9.97
N HIS A 223 7.02 -14.82 10.28
CA HIS A 223 6.73 -15.28 11.62
C HIS A 223 8.02 -15.83 12.22
N MET A 224 8.42 -15.32 13.38
CA MET A 224 9.62 -15.81 14.03
C MET A 224 9.51 -15.87 15.56
N ALA A 225 10.21 -16.84 16.15
CA ALA A 225 10.36 -16.98 17.60
C ALA A 225 11.69 -17.62 17.97
N TYR A 226 12.19 -17.26 19.16
CA TYR A 226 13.35 -17.89 19.74
C TYR A 226 12.95 -19.08 20.63
N VAL A 227 13.71 -20.16 20.57
CA VAL A 227 13.59 -21.31 21.48
C VAL A 227 14.98 -21.73 21.97
N ASP A 228 15.04 -22.26 23.19
CA ASP A 228 16.33 -22.60 23.84
C ASP A 228 16.94 -23.89 23.29
N GLU A 229 16.10 -24.87 22.94
CA GLU A 229 16.52 -26.18 22.46
C GLU A 229 15.56 -26.73 21.41
N LEU A 230 16.04 -27.58 20.50
CA LEU A 230 15.21 -28.29 19.52
C LEU A 230 15.46 -29.80 19.64
N SER A 231 14.39 -30.59 19.47
CA SER A 231 14.46 -32.06 19.45
C SER A 231 14.04 -32.56 18.06
N TYR A 232 14.88 -32.28 17.07
CA TYR A 232 14.66 -32.68 15.68
C TYR A 232 15.99 -32.96 14.98
N ASP A 233 16.01 -34.00 14.13
CA ASP A 233 17.19 -34.39 13.36
C ASP A 233 17.04 -33.92 11.91
N PHE A 234 17.88 -32.97 11.50
CA PHE A 234 17.82 -32.37 10.17
C PHE A 234 18.59 -33.24 9.17
N GLN A 235 17.87 -33.95 8.29
CA GLN A 235 18.45 -34.89 7.34
C GLN A 235 18.44 -34.38 5.90
N SER A 236 19.56 -34.57 5.19
CA SER A 236 19.66 -34.38 3.73
C SER A 236 19.03 -35.58 2.99
N PRO A 237 18.37 -35.42 1.83
CA PRO A 237 18.26 -34.19 1.02
C PRO A 237 17.12 -33.24 1.40
N PHE A 238 16.25 -33.62 2.33
CA PHE A 238 15.05 -32.86 2.72
C PHE A 238 15.39 -31.49 3.30
N TRP A 239 16.49 -31.41 4.05
CA TRP A 239 17.01 -30.17 4.60
C TRP A 239 18.35 -29.77 3.96
N SER A 240 18.41 -28.53 3.50
CA SER A 240 19.66 -27.85 3.13
C SER A 240 20.30 -27.26 4.39
N ILE A 241 21.58 -27.57 4.60
CA ILE A 241 22.32 -27.21 5.82
C ILE A 241 23.52 -26.35 5.44
N GLN A 242 23.58 -25.14 5.99
CA GLN A 242 24.64 -24.17 5.70
C GLN A 242 25.21 -23.63 7.00
N SER A 243 26.53 -23.66 7.18
CA SER A 243 27.21 -23.13 8.36
C SER A 243 28.15 -21.99 7.98
N LYS A 244 28.00 -20.84 8.65
CA LYS A 244 28.79 -19.62 8.41
C LYS A 244 28.99 -18.89 9.75
N ASP A 245 30.21 -18.40 10.00
CA ASP A 245 30.62 -17.66 11.20
C ASP A 245 30.14 -18.22 12.57
N GLY A 246 30.05 -19.54 12.67
CA GLY A 246 29.63 -20.24 13.89
C GLY A 246 28.11 -20.26 14.12
N ALA A 247 27.32 -19.84 13.14
CA ALA A 247 25.88 -20.09 13.06
C ALA A 247 25.60 -21.15 11.98
N THR A 248 24.47 -21.85 12.11
CA THR A 248 24.01 -22.82 11.11
C THR A 248 22.56 -22.53 10.73
N GLN A 249 22.26 -22.56 9.44
CA GLN A 249 20.93 -22.44 8.88
C GLN A 249 20.48 -23.78 8.31
N TYR A 250 19.24 -24.14 8.57
CA TYR A 250 18.54 -25.28 8.02
C TYR A 250 17.34 -24.77 7.22
N ILE A 251 17.21 -25.21 5.97
CA ILE A 251 16.11 -24.84 5.07
C ILE A 251 15.42 -26.12 4.62
N LEU A 252 14.10 -26.20 4.79
CA LEU A 252 13.32 -27.35 4.30
C LEU A 252 13.11 -27.18 2.80
N GLU A 253 13.71 -28.07 2.01
CA GLU A 253 13.63 -28.10 0.54
C GLU A 253 12.49 -29.01 0.07
N GLU A 254 12.25 -30.12 0.78
CA GLU A 254 11.23 -31.11 0.46
C GLU A 254 10.78 -31.84 1.74
N ALA A 255 9.50 -32.20 1.84
CA ALA A 255 9.00 -33.01 2.95
C ALA A 255 9.24 -34.51 2.69
N ASP A 256 9.72 -35.24 3.71
CA ASP A 256 9.84 -36.70 3.63
C ASP A 256 8.50 -37.42 3.86
N GLU A 257 8.44 -38.72 3.53
CA GLU A 257 7.23 -39.53 3.68
C GLU A 257 6.75 -39.58 5.15
N ASP A 258 7.68 -39.60 6.10
CA ASP A 258 7.38 -39.65 7.54
C ASP A 258 6.70 -38.36 8.02
N MET A 259 7.12 -37.19 7.51
CA MET A 259 6.51 -35.89 7.77
C MET A 259 5.09 -35.83 7.22
N VAL A 260 4.87 -36.29 5.99
CA VAL A 260 3.54 -36.33 5.37
C VAL A 260 2.62 -37.30 6.12
N GLU A 261 3.12 -38.48 6.52
CA GLU A 261 2.34 -39.45 7.31
C GLU A 261 1.94 -38.87 8.68
N LYS A 262 2.88 -38.18 9.34
CA LYS A 262 2.67 -37.67 10.70
C LYS A 262 1.80 -36.41 10.76
N TYR A 263 1.98 -35.48 9.82
CA TYR A 263 1.32 -34.17 9.85
C TYR A 263 0.19 -34.02 8.83
N GLY A 264 0.01 -35.03 7.96
CA GLY A 264 -1.01 -35.09 6.93
C GLY A 264 -0.59 -34.40 5.63
N PRO A 265 -1.20 -34.78 4.48
CA PRO A 265 -0.99 -34.08 3.23
C PRO A 265 -1.48 -32.64 3.35
N SER A 266 -0.65 -31.68 2.94
CA SER A 266 -1.00 -30.27 2.91
C SER A 266 -0.16 -29.52 1.88
N ASP A 267 -0.74 -28.49 1.28
CA ASP A 267 -0.05 -27.59 0.33
C ASP A 267 1.23 -26.99 0.93
N LEU A 268 1.32 -26.90 2.27
CA LEU A 268 2.50 -26.45 3.02
C LEU A 268 3.71 -27.38 2.86
N LEU A 269 3.48 -28.70 2.80
CA LEU A 269 4.51 -29.72 2.66
C LEU A 269 4.75 -30.13 1.21
N GLU A 270 3.79 -29.87 0.31
CA GLU A 270 3.96 -30.06 -1.13
C GLU A 270 4.91 -29.01 -1.74
N HIS A 271 4.89 -27.78 -1.22
CA HIS A 271 5.70 -26.65 -1.69
C HIS A 271 6.35 -25.84 -0.54
N PRO A 272 7.18 -26.48 0.31
CA PRO A 272 7.80 -25.80 1.46
C PRO A 272 8.72 -24.64 1.05
N GLU A 273 9.31 -24.68 -0.14
CA GLU A 273 10.20 -23.65 -0.67
C GLU A 273 9.51 -22.29 -0.84
N LEU A 274 8.20 -22.27 -1.10
CA LEU A 274 7.42 -21.05 -1.27
C LEU A 274 7.18 -20.32 0.06
N LEU A 275 7.27 -21.05 1.17
CA LEU A 275 6.92 -20.61 2.51
C LEU A 275 8.16 -20.44 3.40
N ASN A 276 9.34 -20.75 2.86
CA ASN A 276 10.63 -20.40 3.43
C ASN A 276 10.81 -20.91 4.87
N PHE A 277 10.50 -22.19 5.09
CA PHE A 277 10.70 -22.90 6.34
C PHE A 277 12.19 -22.90 6.70
N ARG A 278 12.58 -22.10 7.70
CA ARG A 278 13.97 -21.93 8.13
C ARG A 278 14.11 -22.11 9.64
N ILE A 279 15.21 -22.76 10.02
CA ILE A 279 15.69 -22.81 11.39
C ILE A 279 17.12 -22.27 11.40
N PHE A 280 17.42 -21.38 12.34
CA PHE A 280 18.79 -20.92 12.58
C PHE A 280 19.26 -21.38 13.95
N GLN A 281 20.39 -22.08 13.99
CA GLN A 281 21.14 -22.33 15.20
C GLN A 281 22.11 -21.17 15.42
N LEU A 282 21.73 -20.27 16.33
CA LEU A 282 22.55 -19.14 16.75
C LEU A 282 23.27 -19.51 18.06
N LYS A 283 24.26 -18.70 18.47
CA LYS A 283 25.19 -19.06 19.57
C LYS A 283 24.53 -19.51 20.88
N GLN A 284 23.36 -18.95 21.23
CA GLN A 284 22.70 -19.19 22.52
C GLN A 284 21.24 -19.62 22.39
N HIS A 285 20.67 -19.62 21.20
CA HIS A 285 19.26 -19.91 20.97
C HIS A 285 19.05 -20.36 19.53
N TRP A 286 17.89 -20.96 19.29
CA TRP A 286 17.41 -21.30 17.97
C TRP A 286 16.36 -20.28 17.54
N LEU A 287 16.39 -19.87 16.28
CA LEU A 287 15.36 -19.04 15.67
C LEU A 287 14.54 -19.89 14.72
N ILE A 288 13.24 -19.98 14.99
CA ILE A 288 12.26 -20.57 14.08
C ILE A 288 11.72 -19.46 13.18
N PHE A 289 11.66 -19.71 11.87
CA PHE A 289 11.27 -18.73 10.86
C PHE A 289 10.44 -19.37 9.76
N ALA A 290 9.31 -18.75 9.39
CA ALA A 290 8.57 -19.11 8.19
C ALA A 290 7.80 -17.91 7.64
N PHE A 291 7.45 -17.98 6.36
CA PHE A 291 6.48 -17.09 5.74
C PHE A 291 5.08 -17.70 5.87
N ALA A 292 4.15 -16.94 6.49
CA ALA A 292 2.80 -17.32 6.88
C ALA A 292 2.64 -18.06 8.22
N ALA A 293 1.50 -17.81 8.87
CA ALA A 293 1.21 -18.25 10.24
C ALA A 293 1.05 -19.77 10.38
N ASP A 294 0.42 -20.41 9.42
CA ASP A 294 0.18 -21.85 9.40
C ASP A 294 1.45 -22.64 9.06
N ALA A 295 2.29 -22.11 8.17
CA ALA A 295 3.64 -22.61 7.92
C ALA A 295 4.49 -22.55 9.19
N PHE A 296 4.52 -21.41 9.88
CA PHE A 296 5.22 -21.28 11.16
C PHE A 296 4.70 -22.27 12.20
N SER A 297 3.38 -22.38 12.35
CA SER A 297 2.75 -23.32 13.29
C SER A 297 3.05 -24.78 12.96
N LEU A 298 3.15 -25.12 11.67
CA LEU A 298 3.58 -26.44 11.22
C LEU A 298 5.07 -26.68 11.54
N LEU A 299 5.94 -25.72 11.24
CA LEU A 299 7.37 -25.81 11.54
C LEU A 299 7.62 -26.03 13.03
N CYS A 300 6.96 -25.23 13.87
CA CYS A 300 6.94 -25.37 15.32
C CYS A 300 6.56 -26.79 15.75
N ARG A 301 5.50 -27.38 15.18
CA ARG A 301 5.12 -28.79 15.44
C ARG A 301 6.19 -29.79 14.99
N ILE A 302 6.79 -29.56 13.81
CA ILE A 302 7.86 -30.41 13.26
C ILE A 302 9.04 -30.46 14.22
N VAL A 303 9.48 -29.31 14.72
CA VAL A 303 10.68 -29.20 15.57
C VAL A 303 10.41 -29.38 17.08
N GLY A 304 9.19 -29.79 17.45
CA GLY A 304 8.84 -30.18 18.83
C GLY A 304 8.34 -29.06 19.74
N HIS A 305 7.90 -27.93 19.17
CA HIS A 305 7.44 -26.72 19.87
C HIS A 305 6.02 -26.28 19.46
N PRO A 306 4.99 -27.15 19.60
CA PRO A 306 3.65 -26.92 19.04
C PRO A 306 2.93 -25.68 19.60
N ASP A 307 3.26 -25.26 20.82
CA ASP A 307 2.58 -24.17 21.54
C ASP A 307 3.33 -22.82 21.41
N THR A 308 4.39 -22.77 20.60
CA THR A 308 5.17 -21.54 20.40
C THR A 308 4.41 -20.57 19.52
N GLU A 309 4.11 -19.39 20.07
CA GLU A 309 3.60 -18.25 19.32
C GLU A 309 4.73 -17.42 18.72
N PRO A 310 4.52 -16.79 17.55
CA PRO A 310 5.52 -15.90 16.97
C PRO A 310 5.76 -14.71 17.89
N LEU A 311 7.03 -14.42 18.18
CA LEU A 311 7.46 -13.22 18.90
C LEU A 311 7.19 -11.96 18.07
N TYR A 312 7.35 -12.06 16.75
CA TYR A 312 7.06 -10.99 15.80
C TYR A 312 6.40 -11.54 14.54
N ARG A 313 5.51 -10.73 13.95
CA ARG A 313 4.95 -10.87 12.60
C ARG A 313 5.40 -9.67 11.78
N LEU A 314 6.36 -9.87 10.88
CA LEU A 314 7.02 -8.77 10.18
C LEU A 314 6.69 -8.72 8.69
N SER A 315 6.60 -7.52 8.17
CA SER A 315 6.54 -7.25 6.73
C SER A 315 7.82 -7.73 6.04
N VAL A 316 7.68 -8.61 5.04
CA VAL A 316 8.81 -9.13 4.26
C VAL A 316 9.61 -7.99 3.60
N PRO A 317 8.98 -7.03 2.90
CA PRO A 317 9.73 -5.93 2.29
C PRO A 317 10.42 -5.01 3.28
N LEU A 318 9.86 -4.80 4.49
CA LEU A 318 10.55 -4.05 5.56
C LEU A 318 11.86 -4.73 5.91
N VAL A 319 11.79 -6.02 6.24
CA VAL A 319 12.95 -6.79 6.65
C VAL A 319 14.00 -6.84 5.54
N MET A 320 13.58 -7.05 4.29
CA MET A 320 14.51 -7.07 3.15
C MET A 320 15.22 -5.73 2.96
N ASN A 321 14.54 -4.61 3.21
CA ASN A 321 15.16 -3.28 3.13
C ASN A 321 16.14 -3.07 4.29
N LEU A 322 15.74 -3.38 5.53
CA LEU A 322 16.60 -3.26 6.71
C LEU A 322 17.84 -4.16 6.62
N GLU A 323 17.71 -5.38 6.08
CA GLU A 323 18.80 -6.36 5.93
C GLU A 323 19.94 -5.86 5.04
N GLN A 324 19.72 -4.85 4.19
CA GLN A 324 20.77 -4.24 3.37
C GLN A 324 21.75 -3.42 4.19
N ASP A 325 21.27 -2.80 5.27
CA ASP A 325 22.00 -1.78 6.02
C ASP A 325 22.34 -2.22 7.45
N TYR A 326 21.57 -3.15 8.01
CA TYR A 326 21.70 -3.59 9.39
C TYR A 326 21.86 -5.12 9.51
N PRO A 327 22.60 -5.59 10.51
CA PRO A 327 22.65 -7.01 10.83
C PRO A 327 21.27 -7.47 11.35
N MET A 328 20.72 -8.49 10.71
CA MET A 328 19.46 -9.11 11.13
C MET A 328 19.69 -10.15 12.23
N PRO A 329 18.65 -10.57 12.96
CA PRO A 329 18.78 -11.64 13.97
C PRO A 329 19.38 -12.94 13.47
N TRP A 330 19.23 -13.25 12.18
CA TRP A 330 19.77 -14.44 11.52
C TRP A 330 21.12 -14.21 10.82
N ASP A 331 21.81 -13.11 11.11
CA ASP A 331 23.20 -12.90 10.68
C ASP A 331 24.08 -14.10 11.10
N PRO A 332 24.97 -14.62 10.22
CA PRO A 332 25.52 -14.06 8.97
C PRO A 332 24.78 -14.44 7.69
N PHE A 333 23.57 -14.98 7.79
CA PHE A 333 22.77 -15.40 6.63
C PHE A 333 21.92 -14.24 6.09
N LYS A 334 21.50 -14.34 4.83
CA LYS A 334 20.59 -13.38 4.17
C LYS A 334 19.32 -14.08 3.70
N LEU A 335 18.19 -13.39 3.73
CA LEU A 335 16.91 -13.97 3.27
C LEU A 335 16.89 -14.15 1.75
N ALA A 336 17.43 -13.19 1.01
CA ALA A 336 17.55 -13.22 -0.46
C ALA A 336 18.66 -14.14 -0.99
N GLY A 337 19.34 -14.88 -0.10
CA GLY A 337 20.55 -15.64 -0.40
C GLY A 337 21.78 -14.74 -0.38
N ASP A 338 22.96 -15.31 -0.09
CA ASP A 338 24.21 -14.65 -0.40
C ASP A 338 24.25 -14.52 -1.93
N GLU A 339 23.93 -13.33 -2.48
CA GLU A 339 24.41 -12.97 -3.80
C GLU A 339 25.91 -13.29 -3.77
N LYS A 340 26.35 -14.28 -4.57
CA LYS A 340 27.78 -14.48 -4.82
C LYS A 340 28.36 -13.09 -4.99
N GLU A 341 29.37 -12.71 -4.20
CA GLU A 341 30.03 -11.41 -4.34
C GLU A 341 30.25 -11.14 -5.82
N VAL A 342 29.35 -10.32 -6.37
CA VAL A 342 29.35 -9.98 -7.78
C VAL A 342 30.53 -9.04 -7.88
N GLU A 343 31.55 -9.41 -8.66
CA GLU A 343 32.75 -8.57 -8.77
C GLU A 343 32.32 -7.12 -9.11
N PRO A 344 33.04 -6.08 -8.66
CA PRO A 344 32.63 -4.69 -8.87
C PRO A 344 32.35 -4.31 -10.34
N ALA A 345 32.89 -5.09 -11.29
CA ALA A 345 32.60 -5.00 -12.72
C ALA A 345 31.17 -5.49 -13.06
N ASP A 346 30.77 -6.63 -12.51
CA ASP A 346 29.47 -7.26 -12.72
C ASP A 346 28.35 -6.48 -12.00
N LYS A 347 28.62 -5.83 -10.85
CA LYS A 347 27.63 -4.97 -10.17
C LYS A 347 27.25 -3.75 -11.03
N LYS A 348 28.20 -3.17 -11.75
CA LYS A 348 27.92 -2.08 -12.71
C LYS A 348 27.10 -2.57 -13.90
N GLU A 349 27.35 -3.79 -14.37
CA GLU A 349 26.61 -4.39 -15.48
C GLU A 349 25.18 -4.75 -15.06
N ILE A 350 24.99 -5.28 -13.85
CA ILE A 350 23.68 -5.52 -13.23
C ILE A 350 22.93 -4.21 -12.98
N ASP A 351 23.58 -3.17 -12.45
CA ASP A 351 22.96 -1.85 -12.25
C ASP A 351 22.56 -1.21 -13.59
N ALA A 352 23.37 -1.38 -14.63
CA ALA A 352 23.07 -0.90 -15.97
C ALA A 352 21.89 -1.68 -16.59
N LEU A 353 21.85 -3.01 -16.43
CA LEU A 353 20.74 -3.85 -16.85
C LEU A 353 19.45 -3.48 -16.11
N ASN A 354 19.50 -3.31 -14.79
CA ASN A 354 18.37 -2.88 -13.97
C ASN A 354 17.82 -1.53 -14.42
N LYS A 355 18.68 -0.58 -14.84
CA LYS A 355 18.25 0.71 -15.41
C LYS A 355 17.56 0.56 -16.77
N VAL A 356 18.05 -0.33 -17.64
CA VAL A 356 17.39 -0.64 -18.92
C VAL A 356 16.03 -1.31 -18.66
N MET A 357 15.98 -2.25 -17.73
CA MET A 357 14.75 -2.96 -17.36
C MET A 357 13.74 -2.06 -16.65
N ALA A 358 14.18 -1.12 -15.81
CA ALA A 358 13.29 -0.14 -15.19
C ALA A 358 12.62 0.76 -16.25
N LYS A 359 13.39 1.23 -17.25
CA LYS A 359 12.83 1.98 -18.39
C LYS A 359 11.94 1.12 -19.28
N TYR A 360 12.25 -0.17 -19.44
CA TYR A 360 11.41 -1.10 -20.17
C TYR A 360 10.06 -1.28 -19.46
N ILE A 361 10.09 -1.50 -18.15
CA ILE A 361 8.91 -1.59 -17.30
C ILE A 361 8.13 -0.26 -17.34
N GLU A 362 8.80 0.90 -17.30
CA GLU A 362 8.16 2.21 -17.44
C GLU A 362 7.48 2.37 -18.81
N ALA A 363 8.15 1.99 -19.90
CA ALA A 363 7.60 2.05 -21.25
C ALA A 363 6.40 1.11 -21.41
N LEU A 364 6.49 -0.12 -20.88
CA LEU A 364 5.40 -1.09 -20.82
C LEU A 364 4.22 -0.57 -19.98
N ASN A 365 4.51 0.06 -18.84
CA ASN A 365 3.51 0.65 -17.94
C ASN A 365 2.90 1.95 -18.44
N SER A 366 3.51 2.60 -19.43
CA SER A 366 3.03 3.85 -20.04
C SER A 366 2.54 3.70 -21.48
N GLY A 367 2.62 2.48 -22.04
CA GLY A 367 2.28 2.19 -23.44
C GLY A 367 3.21 2.84 -24.47
N LYS A 368 4.39 3.32 -24.05
CA LYS A 368 5.37 3.96 -24.94
C LYS A 368 6.18 2.89 -25.68
N GLN A 369 6.58 3.19 -26.92
CA GLN A 369 7.52 2.35 -27.65
C GLN A 369 8.90 2.33 -26.96
N PHE A 370 9.47 1.14 -26.81
CA PHE A 370 10.80 0.93 -26.25
C PHE A 370 11.74 0.36 -27.31
N GLU A 371 12.81 1.10 -27.62
CA GLU A 371 13.83 0.69 -28.60
C GLU A 371 14.98 -0.06 -27.89
N ILE A 372 14.88 -1.40 -27.85
CA ILE A 372 15.79 -2.28 -27.09
C ILE A 372 17.26 -2.03 -27.43
N GLU A 373 17.63 -2.12 -28.71
CA GLU A 373 19.02 -1.95 -29.19
C GLU A 373 19.62 -0.62 -28.75
N LYS A 374 18.83 0.46 -28.81
CA LYS A 374 19.29 1.81 -28.49
C LYS A 374 19.46 2.03 -27.01
N GLU A 375 18.53 1.56 -26.19
CA GLU A 375 18.62 1.72 -24.73
C GLU A 375 19.69 0.79 -24.13
N ALA A 376 19.87 -0.42 -24.69
CA ALA A 376 20.97 -1.33 -24.33
C ALA A 376 22.34 -0.71 -24.67
N HIS A 377 22.55 -0.21 -25.89
CA HIS A 377 23.79 0.48 -26.27
C HIS A 377 24.06 1.72 -25.44
N LYS A 378 23.03 2.50 -25.08
CA LYS A 378 23.17 3.70 -24.26
C LYS A 378 23.58 3.37 -22.81
N ALA A 379 23.15 2.22 -22.30
CA ALA A 379 23.50 1.73 -20.98
C ALA A 379 24.82 0.93 -20.95
N GLY A 380 25.37 0.57 -22.12
CA GLY A 380 26.57 -0.27 -22.23
C GLY A 380 26.30 -1.73 -21.86
N VAL A 381 25.08 -2.21 -22.08
CA VAL A 381 24.63 -3.57 -21.77
C VAL A 381 24.46 -4.36 -23.07
N ASP A 382 24.74 -5.66 -23.02
CA ASP A 382 24.53 -6.57 -24.15
C ASP A 382 23.04 -6.61 -24.56
N VAL A 383 22.76 -6.50 -25.86
CA VAL A 383 21.40 -6.48 -26.40
C VAL A 383 20.71 -7.83 -26.21
N GLU A 384 21.43 -8.94 -26.43
CA GLU A 384 20.87 -10.30 -26.29
C GLU A 384 20.47 -10.57 -24.83
N LEU A 385 21.26 -10.08 -23.87
CA LEU A 385 20.94 -10.19 -22.44
C LEU A 385 19.66 -9.43 -22.09
N VAL A 386 19.47 -8.21 -22.62
CA VAL A 386 18.25 -7.43 -22.41
C VAL A 386 17.03 -8.13 -23.04
N GLU A 387 17.20 -8.71 -24.23
CA GLU A 387 16.15 -9.48 -24.90
C GLU A 387 15.74 -10.73 -24.13
N GLU A 388 16.69 -11.49 -23.57
CA GLU A 388 16.41 -12.66 -22.73
C GLU A 388 15.62 -12.27 -21.47
N PHE A 389 16.02 -11.20 -20.80
CA PHE A 389 15.30 -10.70 -19.60
C PHE A 389 13.89 -10.22 -19.92
N ILE A 390 13.70 -9.50 -21.03
CA ILE A 390 12.36 -9.09 -21.50
C ILE A 390 11.50 -10.32 -21.82
N ALA A 391 12.07 -11.32 -22.50
CA ALA A 391 11.36 -12.56 -22.82
C ALA A 391 10.98 -13.34 -21.54
N GLN A 392 11.86 -13.38 -20.54
CA GLN A 392 11.58 -14.02 -19.26
C GLN A 392 10.52 -13.26 -18.44
N LEU A 393 10.55 -11.93 -18.47
CA LEU A 393 9.52 -11.09 -17.86
C LEU A 393 8.15 -11.36 -18.51
N HIS A 394 8.07 -11.37 -19.84
CA HIS A 394 6.85 -11.70 -20.57
C HIS A 394 6.37 -13.13 -20.31
N LYS A 395 7.28 -14.10 -20.25
CA LYS A 395 6.94 -15.49 -19.88
C LYS A 395 6.38 -15.57 -18.47
N THR A 396 6.88 -14.75 -17.55
CA THR A 396 6.39 -14.67 -16.17
C THR A 396 5.03 -13.97 -16.11
N MET A 397 4.84 -12.86 -16.85
CA MET A 397 3.55 -12.18 -16.97
C MET A 397 2.48 -13.08 -17.61
N ALA A 398 2.86 -13.88 -18.61
CA ALA A 398 1.96 -14.82 -19.28
C ALA A 398 1.46 -15.94 -18.37
N LYS A 399 2.22 -16.32 -17.33
CA LYS A 399 1.74 -17.26 -16.29
C LYS A 399 0.58 -16.69 -15.48
N TYR A 400 0.40 -15.37 -15.46
CA TYR A 400 -0.64 -14.66 -14.72
C TYR A 400 -1.66 -13.98 -15.63
N SER A 401 -1.68 -14.30 -16.92
CA SER A 401 -2.68 -13.81 -17.88
C SER A 401 -3.74 -14.87 -18.16
N TYR A 402 -4.98 -14.43 -18.35
CA TYR A 402 -6.06 -15.32 -18.79
C TYR A 402 -5.80 -15.81 -20.21
N ASN A 403 -5.74 -17.13 -20.40
CA ASN A 403 -5.62 -17.73 -21.73
C ASN A 403 -7.01 -17.90 -22.35
N VAL A 404 -7.31 -17.11 -23.38
CA VAL A 404 -8.63 -17.08 -24.02
C VAL A 404 -8.89 -18.39 -24.77
N PRO A 405 -9.96 -19.16 -24.43
CA PRO A 405 -10.35 -20.35 -25.18
C PRO A 405 -10.62 -20.06 -26.66
N GLU A 406 -10.38 -21.02 -27.55
CA GLU A 406 -10.57 -20.83 -29.00
C GLU A 406 -11.99 -20.39 -29.37
N GLU A 407 -13.01 -20.93 -28.71
CA GLU A 407 -14.40 -20.49 -28.91
C GLU A 407 -14.66 -19.03 -28.53
N GLU A 408 -13.86 -18.44 -27.63
CA GLU A 408 -14.05 -17.07 -27.15
C GLU A 408 -13.23 -16.04 -27.94
N LYS A 409 -12.21 -16.46 -28.70
CA LYS A 409 -11.40 -15.55 -29.54
C LYS A 409 -12.22 -14.73 -30.53
N GLN A 410 -13.35 -15.26 -30.99
CA GLN A 410 -14.27 -14.54 -31.88
C GLN A 410 -14.89 -13.28 -31.25
N TYR A 411 -14.80 -13.13 -29.93
CA TYR A 411 -15.33 -11.98 -29.18
C TYR A 411 -14.27 -10.96 -28.77
N GLU A 412 -13.00 -11.15 -29.14
CA GLU A 412 -11.96 -10.15 -28.88
C GLU A 412 -12.28 -8.82 -29.57
N LEU A 413 -11.98 -7.72 -28.89
CA LEU A 413 -12.40 -6.39 -29.30
C LEU A 413 -11.21 -5.51 -29.68
N ASP A 414 -11.20 -5.05 -30.93
CA ASP A 414 -10.19 -4.14 -31.46
C ASP A 414 -10.59 -2.66 -31.37
N GLY A 415 -9.59 -1.77 -31.39
CA GLY A 415 -9.80 -0.33 -31.66
C GLY A 415 -10.23 0.50 -30.45
N TRP A 416 -10.05 -0.01 -29.23
CA TRP A 416 -10.22 0.75 -27.99
C TRP A 416 -8.85 0.97 -27.31
N PRO A 417 -8.66 2.07 -26.57
CA PRO A 417 -7.40 2.35 -25.90
C PRO A 417 -7.29 1.47 -24.64
N VAL A 418 -6.50 0.39 -24.73
CA VAL A 418 -6.21 -0.46 -23.58
C VAL A 418 -5.44 0.35 -22.53
N PRO A 419 -5.95 0.51 -21.29
CA PRO A 419 -5.26 1.31 -20.30
C PRO A 419 -3.91 0.69 -19.93
N PRO A 420 -2.83 1.49 -19.84
CA PRO A 420 -1.53 1.02 -19.39
C PRO A 420 -1.59 0.41 -18.00
N GLY A 421 -0.69 -0.53 -17.68
CA GLY A 421 -0.69 -1.24 -16.39
C GLY A 421 -0.72 -0.33 -15.17
N SER A 422 0.01 0.79 -15.22
CA SER A 422 0.04 1.82 -14.16
C SER A 422 -1.29 2.51 -13.91
N GLN A 423 -2.18 2.54 -14.90
CA GLN A 423 -3.47 3.25 -14.83
C GLN A 423 -4.63 2.34 -14.45
N ARG A 424 -4.47 1.02 -14.63
CA ARG A 424 -5.52 0.01 -14.43
C ARG A 424 -6.07 0.00 -13.01
N LYS A 425 -5.23 0.29 -12.01
CA LYS A 425 -5.66 0.32 -10.61
C LYS A 425 -6.75 1.37 -10.35
N GLY A 426 -6.66 2.52 -11.01
CA GLY A 426 -7.65 3.61 -10.88
C GLY A 426 -8.99 3.33 -11.55
N PHE A 427 -9.20 2.14 -12.12
CA PHE A 427 -10.52 1.70 -12.55
C PHE A 427 -11.33 1.10 -11.40
N GLY A 428 -10.72 0.79 -10.25
CA GLY A 428 -11.42 0.33 -9.05
C GLY A 428 -11.81 1.45 -8.08
N ASP A 429 -11.82 2.71 -8.54
CA ASP A 429 -12.26 3.88 -7.77
C ASP A 429 -13.73 4.20 -8.13
N ASP A 430 -14.45 4.89 -7.25
CA ASP A 430 -15.77 5.43 -7.60
C ASP A 430 -15.65 6.51 -8.70
N LEU A 431 -16.74 6.80 -9.39
CA LEU A 431 -16.85 7.66 -10.55
C LEU A 431 -16.55 9.11 -10.19
N TYR A 432 -16.93 9.56 -8.99
CA TYR A 432 -16.68 10.93 -8.53
C TYR A 432 -15.20 11.16 -8.19
N ASP A 433 -14.54 10.15 -7.63
CA ASP A 433 -13.10 10.15 -7.33
C ASP A 433 -12.24 9.73 -8.55
N SER A 434 -12.87 9.19 -9.60
CA SER A 434 -12.17 8.70 -10.79
C SER A 434 -11.57 9.82 -11.64
N SER A 435 -10.24 9.87 -11.72
CA SER A 435 -9.52 10.71 -12.67
C SER A 435 -9.65 10.29 -14.15
N ARG A 436 -10.47 9.27 -14.46
CA ARG A 436 -10.65 8.73 -15.82
C ARG A 436 -11.79 9.38 -16.59
N PHE A 437 -12.69 10.05 -15.88
CA PHE A 437 -13.90 10.57 -16.47
C PHE A 437 -14.13 12.02 -16.03
N LEU A 438 -14.58 12.83 -16.98
CA LEU A 438 -15.21 14.10 -16.67
C LEU A 438 -16.71 13.86 -16.54
N LEU A 439 -17.24 14.04 -15.34
CA LEU A 439 -18.65 13.94 -15.02
C LEU A 439 -19.34 15.29 -15.16
N GLN A 440 -20.53 15.31 -15.75
CA GLN A 440 -21.35 16.50 -15.93
C GLN A 440 -22.81 16.17 -15.57
N GLU A 441 -23.31 16.80 -14.52
CA GLU A 441 -24.70 16.66 -14.06
C GLU A 441 -25.47 18.00 -14.15
N PRO A 442 -25.57 18.63 -15.35
CA PRO A 442 -26.36 19.83 -15.48
C PRO A 442 -27.84 19.49 -15.24
N GLU A 443 -28.54 20.38 -14.55
CA GLU A 443 -29.95 20.24 -14.16
C GLU A 443 -30.85 19.79 -15.33
N GLU A 444 -30.64 20.36 -16.53
CA GLU A 444 -31.39 19.98 -17.75
C GLU A 444 -31.20 18.50 -18.18
N LEU A 445 -30.02 17.90 -17.95
CA LEU A 445 -29.78 16.50 -18.26
C LEU A 445 -30.37 15.58 -17.18
N ILE A 446 -30.34 16.00 -15.92
CA ILE A 446 -30.98 15.30 -14.81
C ILE A 446 -32.51 15.30 -14.97
N GLU A 447 -33.13 16.44 -15.31
CA GLU A 447 -34.55 16.51 -15.65
C GLU A 447 -34.92 15.58 -16.82
N ARG A 448 -34.08 15.50 -17.86
CA ARG A 448 -34.27 14.56 -18.97
C ARG A 448 -34.16 13.10 -18.51
N PHE A 449 -33.26 12.79 -17.58
CA PHE A 449 -33.12 11.46 -17.00
C PHE A 449 -34.41 11.03 -16.31
N HIS A 450 -34.96 11.91 -15.47
CA HIS A 450 -36.23 11.69 -14.79
C HIS A 450 -37.38 11.51 -15.79
N GLY A 451 -37.43 12.35 -16.84
CA GLY A 451 -38.38 12.21 -17.93
C GLY A 451 -38.31 10.85 -18.66
N TYR A 452 -37.10 10.34 -18.94
CA TYR A 452 -36.91 9.04 -19.58
C TYR A 452 -37.23 7.86 -18.67
N THR A 453 -36.99 8.01 -17.38
CA THR A 453 -37.24 6.97 -16.36
C THR A 453 -38.63 7.07 -15.74
N GLN A 454 -39.44 8.05 -16.14
CA GLN A 454 -40.77 8.35 -15.58
C GLN A 454 -40.74 8.54 -14.06
N ASP A 455 -39.75 9.31 -13.58
CA ASP A 455 -39.50 9.63 -12.18
C ASP A 455 -39.29 8.41 -11.26
N ARG A 456 -39.03 7.24 -11.84
CA ARG A 456 -38.89 5.99 -11.09
C ARG A 456 -37.74 6.01 -10.09
N TYR A 457 -36.68 6.76 -10.39
CA TYR A 457 -35.46 6.85 -9.60
C TYR A 457 -35.22 8.28 -9.08
N LEU A 458 -36.30 9.06 -8.93
CA LEU A 458 -36.20 10.47 -8.54
C LEU A 458 -35.54 10.62 -7.18
N GLN A 459 -35.98 9.83 -6.19
CA GLN A 459 -35.50 9.95 -4.82
C GLN A 459 -34.02 9.56 -4.71
N GLU A 460 -33.63 8.43 -5.30
CA GLU A 460 -32.26 7.93 -5.24
C GLU A 460 -31.28 8.91 -5.91
N VAL A 461 -31.65 9.48 -7.06
CA VAL A 461 -30.82 10.48 -7.74
C VAL A 461 -30.77 11.82 -7.00
N GLU A 462 -31.84 12.23 -6.31
CA GLU A 462 -31.82 13.43 -5.45
C GLU A 462 -30.93 13.24 -4.20
N GLU A 463 -30.83 12.01 -3.68
CA GLU A 463 -30.04 11.67 -2.49
C GLU A 463 -28.55 11.46 -2.81
N GLU A 464 -28.24 10.75 -3.90
CA GLU A 464 -26.89 10.24 -4.19
C GLU A 464 -26.24 10.87 -5.45
N GLY A 465 -27.01 11.64 -6.22
CA GLY A 465 -26.62 12.04 -7.58
C GLY A 465 -26.83 10.92 -8.61
N LEU A 466 -26.77 11.24 -9.90
CA LEU A 466 -27.01 10.25 -10.96
C LEU A 466 -25.89 9.22 -11.01
N PHE A 467 -24.64 9.64 -10.80
CA PHE A 467 -23.53 8.70 -10.83
C PHE A 467 -23.49 7.83 -9.58
N GLY A 468 -23.74 8.38 -8.38
CA GLY A 468 -23.88 7.59 -7.16
C GLY A 468 -24.96 6.51 -7.29
N PHE A 469 -26.13 6.89 -7.80
CA PHE A 469 -27.20 5.94 -8.13
C PHE A 469 -26.76 4.82 -9.11
N LEU A 470 -25.97 5.15 -10.14
CA LEU A 470 -25.51 4.15 -11.11
C LEU A 470 -24.50 3.19 -10.51
N GLU A 471 -23.66 3.68 -9.61
CA GLU A 471 -22.66 2.91 -8.87
C GLU A 471 -23.32 1.93 -7.94
N ASP A 472 -24.18 2.40 -7.03
CA ASP A 472 -24.87 1.55 -6.06
C ASP A 472 -25.59 0.40 -6.75
N ARG A 473 -26.28 0.70 -7.87
CA ARG A 473 -26.97 -0.32 -8.67
C ARG A 473 -26.05 -1.29 -9.41
N ALA A 474 -24.83 -0.88 -9.75
CA ALA A 474 -23.85 -1.74 -10.39
C ALA A 474 -23.17 -2.64 -9.35
N LEU A 475 -22.80 -2.07 -8.21
CA LEU A 475 -22.10 -2.75 -7.11
C LEU A 475 -22.96 -3.83 -6.46
N GLU A 476 -24.28 -3.66 -6.41
CA GLU A 476 -25.24 -4.69 -5.96
C GLU A 476 -25.07 -6.07 -6.63
N GLU A 477 -24.51 -6.13 -7.85
CA GLU A 477 -24.31 -7.38 -8.58
C GLU A 477 -23.00 -8.09 -8.22
N PHE A 478 -22.10 -7.44 -7.48
CA PHE A 478 -20.79 -7.97 -7.14
C PHE A 478 -20.65 -8.17 -5.63
N GLU A 479 -19.97 -9.25 -5.23
CA GLU A 479 -19.65 -9.49 -3.82
C GLU A 479 -18.49 -8.62 -3.32
N ASP A 480 -17.65 -8.14 -4.26
CA ASP A 480 -16.51 -7.28 -4.00
C ASP A 480 -16.71 -5.94 -4.73
N GLU A 481 -16.76 -4.86 -3.96
CA GLU A 481 -16.98 -3.50 -4.48
C GLU A 481 -15.89 -3.07 -5.46
N THR A 482 -14.63 -3.47 -5.24
CA THR A 482 -13.52 -3.12 -6.13
C THR A 482 -13.69 -3.78 -7.50
N LEU A 483 -14.13 -5.04 -7.54
CA LEU A 483 -14.48 -5.72 -8.80
C LEU A 483 -15.67 -5.03 -9.48
N GLY A 484 -16.67 -4.60 -8.72
CA GLY A 484 -17.81 -3.86 -9.25
C GLY A 484 -17.42 -2.53 -9.91
N TYR A 485 -16.63 -1.71 -9.22
CA TYR A 485 -16.09 -0.46 -9.78
C TYR A 485 -15.23 -0.71 -11.02
N MET A 486 -14.32 -1.69 -10.97
CA MET A 486 -13.48 -2.06 -12.12
C MET A 486 -14.32 -2.45 -13.34
N SER A 487 -15.38 -3.23 -13.15
CA SER A 487 -16.29 -3.61 -14.21
C SER A 487 -17.06 -2.41 -14.77
N LEU A 488 -17.62 -1.57 -13.91
CA LEU A 488 -18.39 -0.40 -14.32
C LEU A 488 -17.53 0.62 -15.10
N ASN A 489 -16.37 0.96 -14.56
CA ASN A 489 -15.47 1.95 -15.15
C ASN A 489 -14.88 1.44 -16.47
N MET A 490 -14.50 0.16 -16.56
CA MET A 490 -13.99 -0.38 -17.82
C MET A 490 -15.08 -0.52 -18.88
N LEU A 491 -16.31 -0.87 -18.48
CA LEU A 491 -17.48 -0.86 -19.35
C LEU A 491 -17.67 0.54 -19.96
N LEU A 492 -17.69 1.58 -19.11
CA LEU A 492 -17.81 2.97 -19.54
C LEU A 492 -16.65 3.39 -20.46
N TRP A 493 -15.42 3.04 -20.09
CA TRP A 493 -14.22 3.36 -20.88
C TRP A 493 -14.26 2.77 -22.29
N ILE A 494 -14.53 1.47 -22.41
CA ILE A 494 -14.63 0.79 -23.71
C ILE A 494 -15.81 1.37 -24.51
N LEU A 495 -16.97 1.52 -23.87
CA LEU A 495 -18.19 1.98 -24.54
C LEU A 495 -18.08 3.42 -25.04
N LEU A 496 -17.48 4.33 -24.28
CA LEU A 496 -17.34 5.73 -24.65
C LEU A 496 -16.29 5.93 -25.76
N HIS A 497 -15.18 5.19 -25.72
CA HIS A 497 -14.17 5.23 -26.79
C HIS A 497 -14.65 4.57 -28.09
N LEU A 498 -15.54 3.58 -28.00
CA LEU A 498 -16.14 2.93 -29.17
C LEU A 498 -17.55 3.45 -29.48
N SER A 499 -17.91 4.63 -28.97
CA SER A 499 -19.30 5.08 -28.91
C SER A 499 -19.97 5.35 -30.27
N ASP A 500 -19.20 5.36 -31.36
CA ASP A 500 -19.71 5.53 -32.73
C ASP A 500 -20.25 4.23 -33.35
N ARG A 501 -20.06 3.09 -32.68
CA ARG A 501 -20.59 1.80 -33.13
C ARG A 501 -21.21 1.00 -31.97
N PRO A 502 -22.16 0.09 -32.26
CA PRO A 502 -22.62 -0.89 -31.29
C PRO A 502 -21.49 -1.85 -30.88
N VAL A 503 -21.40 -2.16 -29.59
CA VAL A 503 -20.37 -3.05 -29.01
C VAL A 503 -21.05 -4.22 -28.31
N LEU A 504 -20.56 -5.44 -28.53
CA LEU A 504 -21.10 -6.66 -27.91
C LEU A 504 -20.75 -6.71 -26.42
N VAL A 505 -21.73 -6.98 -25.55
CA VAL A 505 -21.49 -7.04 -24.10
C VAL A 505 -20.50 -8.15 -23.73
N ARG A 506 -20.60 -9.32 -24.36
CA ARG A 506 -19.63 -10.41 -24.16
C ARG A 506 -18.19 -10.02 -24.54
N SER A 507 -18.02 -9.21 -25.58
CA SER A 507 -16.70 -8.68 -25.96
C SER A 507 -16.15 -7.72 -24.91
N ILE A 508 -16.98 -6.85 -24.34
CA ILE A 508 -16.58 -5.97 -23.23
C ILE A 508 -16.17 -6.82 -22.03
N ALA A 509 -16.97 -7.82 -21.67
CA ALA A 509 -16.64 -8.75 -20.58
C ALA A 509 -15.29 -9.44 -20.81
N LEU A 510 -15.06 -9.98 -22.01
CA LEU A 510 -13.81 -10.66 -22.35
C LEU A 510 -12.59 -9.75 -22.18
N GLU A 511 -12.66 -8.51 -22.67
CA GLU A 511 -11.53 -7.58 -22.52
C GLU A 511 -11.26 -7.22 -21.06
N ILE A 512 -12.29 -7.03 -20.23
CA ILE A 512 -12.10 -6.78 -18.79
C ILE A 512 -11.48 -8.02 -18.13
N PHE A 513 -12.00 -9.21 -18.42
CA PHE A 513 -11.56 -10.47 -17.84
C PHE A 513 -10.10 -10.82 -18.20
N LYS A 514 -9.67 -10.49 -19.43
CA LYS A 514 -8.27 -10.60 -19.88
C LYS A 514 -7.35 -9.61 -19.16
N LEU A 515 -7.83 -8.40 -18.91
CA LEU A 515 -6.99 -7.28 -18.49
C LEU A 515 -6.66 -7.31 -16.99
N PHE A 516 -7.55 -7.88 -16.18
CA PHE A 516 -7.48 -7.84 -14.73
C PHE A 516 -7.41 -9.26 -14.14
N PRO A 517 -6.24 -9.68 -13.63
CA PRO A 517 -6.06 -11.03 -13.11
C PRO A 517 -6.96 -11.41 -11.94
N LEU A 518 -7.50 -10.42 -11.22
CA LEU A 518 -8.43 -10.65 -10.12
C LEU A 518 -9.73 -11.31 -10.60
N PHE A 519 -10.23 -10.98 -11.79
CA PHE A 519 -11.52 -11.49 -12.27
C PHE A 519 -11.49 -12.99 -12.55
N PHE A 520 -10.47 -13.50 -13.24
CA PHE A 520 -10.39 -14.94 -13.53
C PHE A 520 -9.92 -15.79 -12.33
N ARG A 521 -9.51 -15.14 -11.22
CA ARG A 521 -9.27 -15.81 -9.93
C ARG A 521 -10.55 -15.92 -9.09
N THR A 522 -11.50 -15.00 -9.31
CA THR A 522 -12.73 -14.90 -8.52
C THR A 522 -13.93 -15.55 -9.20
N TYR A 523 -14.04 -15.44 -10.52
CA TYR A 523 -15.20 -15.89 -11.28
C TYR A 523 -14.81 -16.83 -12.42
N GLU A 524 -15.72 -17.74 -12.76
CA GLU A 524 -15.71 -18.35 -14.09
C GLU A 524 -16.17 -17.32 -15.14
N PHE A 525 -15.66 -17.42 -16.37
CA PHE A 525 -15.90 -16.39 -17.39
C PHE A 525 -17.39 -16.17 -17.70
N ASP A 526 -18.16 -17.26 -17.84
CA ASP A 526 -19.60 -17.15 -18.11
C ASP A 526 -20.40 -16.58 -16.94
N GLU A 527 -19.97 -16.83 -15.70
CA GLU A 527 -20.58 -16.22 -14.51
C GLU A 527 -20.33 -14.71 -14.52
N TYR A 528 -19.10 -14.29 -14.81
CA TYR A 528 -18.76 -12.87 -14.94
C TYR A 528 -19.54 -12.17 -16.06
N VAL A 529 -19.69 -12.83 -17.22
CA VAL A 529 -20.50 -12.30 -18.34
C VAL A 529 -21.94 -12.07 -17.92
N GLU A 530 -22.51 -12.98 -17.13
CA GLU A 530 -23.87 -12.82 -16.61
C GLU A 530 -23.97 -11.62 -15.66
N LEU A 531 -23.03 -11.47 -14.72
CA LEU A 531 -22.97 -10.33 -13.79
C LEU A 531 -22.87 -9.00 -14.56
N LEU A 532 -21.92 -8.88 -15.48
CA LEU A 532 -21.76 -7.66 -16.28
C LEU A 532 -23.01 -7.38 -17.14
N SER A 533 -23.66 -8.43 -17.69
CA SER A 533 -24.91 -8.25 -18.42
C SER A 533 -26.05 -7.72 -17.53
N ARG A 534 -26.12 -8.14 -16.27
CA ARG A 534 -27.11 -7.62 -15.32
C ARG A 534 -26.87 -6.15 -15.02
N VAL A 535 -25.62 -5.73 -14.81
CA VAL A 535 -25.24 -4.32 -14.67
C VAL A 535 -25.63 -3.51 -15.90
N VAL A 536 -25.21 -3.94 -17.10
CA VAL A 536 -25.59 -3.28 -18.37
C VAL A 536 -27.10 -3.12 -18.48
N PHE A 537 -27.86 -4.16 -18.13
CA PHE A 537 -29.31 -4.09 -18.22
C PHE A 537 -29.94 -3.16 -17.20
N LYS A 538 -29.55 -3.25 -15.92
CA LYS A 538 -30.10 -2.46 -14.81
C LYS A 538 -29.70 -0.99 -14.92
N CYS A 539 -28.41 -0.72 -15.10
CA CYS A 539 -27.85 0.63 -15.02
C CYS A 539 -27.92 1.40 -16.34
N PHE A 540 -27.91 0.72 -17.50
CA PHE A 540 -27.80 1.40 -18.79
C PHE A 540 -28.98 1.21 -19.73
N ILE A 541 -29.57 0.02 -19.80
CA ILE A 541 -30.73 -0.22 -20.69
C ILE A 541 -32.04 0.26 -20.04
N GLN A 542 -32.27 -0.04 -18.77
CA GLN A 542 -33.49 0.39 -18.07
C GLN A 542 -33.58 1.91 -17.87
N THR A 543 -32.43 2.59 -17.86
CA THR A 543 -32.28 4.04 -17.68
C THR A 543 -32.15 4.80 -19.01
N SER A 544 -32.17 4.09 -20.14
CA SER A 544 -32.00 4.67 -21.50
C SER A 544 -30.65 5.37 -21.74
N LEU A 545 -29.63 5.08 -20.93
CA LEU A 545 -28.25 5.56 -21.13
C LEU A 545 -27.53 4.79 -22.25
N CYS A 546 -27.97 3.58 -22.56
CA CYS A 546 -27.56 2.82 -23.74
C CYS A 546 -28.74 2.49 -24.65
N SER A 547 -28.51 2.55 -25.96
CA SER A 547 -29.42 1.99 -26.96
C SER A 547 -29.08 0.52 -27.23
N VAL A 548 -30.12 -0.24 -27.57
CA VAL A 548 -30.03 -1.66 -27.95
C VAL A 548 -30.96 -1.91 -29.13
N ALA A 549 -30.55 -2.73 -30.09
CA ALA A 549 -31.36 -3.03 -31.27
C ALA A 549 -32.66 -3.80 -30.92
N GLU A 550 -32.55 -4.74 -29.97
CA GLU A 550 -33.67 -5.52 -29.43
C GLU A 550 -33.45 -5.73 -27.93
N ARG A 551 -34.49 -5.54 -27.12
CA ARG A 551 -34.39 -5.71 -25.66
C ARG A 551 -33.98 -7.15 -25.33
N PRO A 552 -32.82 -7.38 -24.67
CA PRO A 552 -32.28 -8.72 -24.48
C PRO A 552 -33.11 -9.52 -23.46
N ARG A 553 -33.31 -10.82 -23.74
CA ARG A 553 -34.10 -11.75 -22.92
C ARG A 553 -33.49 -13.15 -22.95
N GLY A 554 -33.75 -13.94 -21.90
CA GLY A 554 -33.31 -15.33 -21.80
C GLY A 554 -31.80 -15.48 -21.99
N GLU A 555 -31.41 -16.50 -22.76
CA GLU A 555 -30.00 -16.83 -23.01
C GLU A 555 -29.20 -15.70 -23.67
N LYS A 556 -29.82 -14.92 -24.58
CA LYS A 556 -29.14 -13.76 -25.18
C LYS A 556 -28.68 -12.78 -24.11
N ARG A 557 -29.48 -12.59 -23.04
CA ARG A 557 -29.13 -11.72 -21.92
C ARG A 557 -28.04 -12.36 -21.07
N THR A 558 -28.27 -13.56 -20.52
CA THR A 558 -27.32 -14.19 -19.59
C THR A 558 -25.93 -14.37 -20.19
N ARG A 559 -25.83 -14.66 -21.49
CA ARG A 559 -24.55 -14.85 -22.19
C ARG A 559 -23.95 -13.58 -22.79
N GLY A 560 -24.55 -12.40 -22.58
CA GLY A 560 -24.05 -11.14 -23.13
C GLY A 560 -24.07 -11.04 -24.66
N LEU A 561 -24.93 -11.82 -25.33
CA LEU A 561 -25.00 -11.94 -26.80
C LEU A 561 -25.92 -10.87 -27.42
N TYR A 562 -25.71 -9.61 -27.04
CA TYR A 562 -26.39 -8.44 -27.58
C TYR A 562 -25.45 -7.23 -27.57
N THR A 563 -25.70 -6.29 -28.48
CA THR A 563 -24.89 -5.09 -28.63
C THR A 563 -25.54 -3.88 -27.96
N ILE A 564 -24.71 -3.04 -27.36
CA ILE A 564 -25.12 -1.76 -26.76
C ILE A 564 -24.36 -0.61 -27.41
N GLN A 565 -24.93 0.59 -27.38
CA GLN A 565 -24.27 1.81 -27.82
C GLN A 565 -24.62 2.97 -26.87
N ALA A 566 -23.63 3.77 -26.50
CA ALA A 566 -23.84 4.96 -25.68
C ALA A 566 -24.81 5.94 -26.37
N THR A 567 -25.86 6.38 -25.66
CA THR A 567 -26.77 7.40 -26.19
C THR A 567 -26.14 8.79 -26.14
N PRO A 568 -26.66 9.78 -26.88
CA PRO A 568 -26.20 11.17 -26.78
C PRO A 568 -26.26 11.72 -25.36
N MET A 569 -27.20 11.21 -24.54
CA MET A 569 -27.30 11.58 -23.14
C MET A 569 -26.12 11.07 -22.32
N LEU A 570 -25.78 9.77 -22.43
CA LEU A 570 -24.62 9.22 -21.73
C LEU A 570 -23.33 9.95 -22.12
N LYS A 571 -23.13 10.23 -23.42
CA LYS A 571 -21.95 10.98 -23.91
C LYS A 571 -21.89 12.43 -23.39
N ALA A 572 -23.02 13.02 -23.04
CA ALA A 572 -23.09 14.37 -22.48
C ALA A 572 -22.88 14.38 -20.96
N LEU A 573 -23.27 13.30 -20.28
CA LEU A 573 -23.10 13.13 -18.84
C LEU A 573 -21.65 12.76 -18.48
N ILE A 574 -21.01 11.90 -19.29
CA ILE A 574 -19.69 11.36 -18.99
C ILE A 574 -18.82 11.29 -20.25
N SER A 575 -17.58 11.77 -20.11
CA SER A 575 -16.57 11.70 -21.17
C SER A 575 -15.23 11.21 -20.62
N PRO A 576 -14.51 10.32 -21.33
CA PRO A 576 -13.20 9.87 -20.89
C PRO A 576 -12.17 11.00 -20.95
N ILE A 577 -11.29 11.04 -19.94
CA ILE A 577 -10.13 11.93 -19.88
C ILE A 577 -8.95 11.20 -20.54
N HIS A 578 -8.35 11.84 -21.55
CA HIS A 578 -7.24 11.28 -22.33
C HIS A 578 -5.89 11.34 -21.62
#